data_AF-A0AAD8JCW6-F1
#
_entry.id   AF-A0AAD8JCW6-F1
#
_cell.length_a   1.000
_cell.length_b   1.000
_cell.length_c   1.000
_cell.angle_alpha   90.00
_cell.angle_beta   90.00
_cell.angle_gamma   90.00
#
_symmetry.space_group_name_H-M   'P 1'
#
loop_
_entity.id
_entity.type
_entity.pdbx_description
1 polymer ?
#
loop_
_entity_poly.entity_id
_entity_poly.type
_entity_poly.pdbx_seq_one_letter_code
_entity_poly.pdbx_strand_id
1 'polypeptide(L)'
;MERATRGSRVSALGAADNHSKDNSQVAITNRKLQAPIRKLRDEAESAELEEVLKYWFLLEKDMLTAILKGNKLVELEKVKIQYLSRVVKPKLLEEGVKGEEESLCSIHAFFKNNGWWERASNLNVRSLGISMVPYRDLVHPNVLKSIHKKDNESFRMALNQIHYGSLKASRDLTNLRNEFTATIASLKEGAKNNEDIIAEKAKITSFQHKIQDERDFVRDFLETFKHLIELGVYEDAIKVNDKALSLALGIIHQKTLVPSGSYRGDIPSKTTKSYKSVLLSKPTTAPPLQPNHKVGEVKEMKSKTMFLTGFREDT
;
A
#
# COMPACT_ATOMS: atom_id res chain seq x y z
N MET A 1 0.75 8.75 87.95
CA MET A 1 0.46 7.87 86.79
C MET A 1 0.42 8.74 85.54
N GLU A 2 1.59 8.93 84.94
CA GLU A 2 1.78 9.64 83.68
C GLU A 2 1.52 8.68 82.50
N ARG A 3 0.86 9.14 81.45
CA ARG A 3 0.83 8.45 80.15
C ARG A 3 1.31 9.41 79.08
N ALA A 4 2.51 9.12 78.58
CA ALA A 4 3.17 9.77 77.47
C ALA A 4 2.53 9.38 76.13
N THR A 5 2.19 10.37 75.30
CA THR A 5 1.83 10.18 73.90
C THR A 5 3.09 10.34 73.02
N ARG A 6 3.50 9.23 72.39
CA ARG A 6 4.58 9.16 71.39
C ARG A 6 4.18 9.84 70.09
N GLY A 7 5.07 10.69 69.58
CA GLY A 7 5.00 11.25 68.23
C GLY A 7 5.25 10.18 67.16
N SER A 8 4.53 10.32 66.04
CA SER A 8 4.78 9.56 64.81
C SER A 8 5.23 10.53 63.73
N ARG A 9 6.47 10.34 63.31
CA ARG A 9 7.21 11.11 62.31
C ARG A 9 7.14 10.31 61.01
N VAL A 10 6.39 10.79 60.01
CA VAL A 10 6.39 10.20 58.67
C VAL A 10 7.17 11.12 57.74
N SER A 11 8.21 10.53 57.19
CA SER A 11 9.23 11.13 56.33
C SER A 11 8.64 11.62 55.00
N ALA A 12 8.97 12.85 54.64
CA ALA A 12 8.89 13.36 53.28
C ALA A 12 10.01 12.72 52.45
N LEU A 13 9.65 11.98 51.42
CA LEU A 13 10.55 11.50 50.37
C LEU A 13 10.07 12.13 49.07
N GLY A 14 10.91 13.01 48.54
CA GLY A 14 10.69 13.71 47.29
C GLY A 14 10.68 12.75 46.10
N ALA A 15 9.84 13.06 45.12
CA ALA A 15 9.91 12.53 43.78
C ALA A 15 10.00 13.70 42.81
N ALA A 16 11.04 13.64 41.98
CA ALA A 16 11.51 14.69 41.11
C ALA A 16 10.53 14.98 39.96
N ASP A 17 10.23 16.27 39.79
CA ASP A 17 9.82 16.85 38.52
C ASP A 17 10.99 16.78 37.52
N ASN A 18 10.76 16.22 36.33
CA ASN A 18 11.43 16.61 35.08
C ASN A 18 10.90 15.80 33.88
N HIS A 19 9.72 16.17 33.35
CA HIS A 19 9.31 15.86 31.97
C HIS A 19 8.46 17.02 31.41
N SER A 20 9.09 18.17 31.18
CA SER A 20 8.43 19.34 30.56
C SER A 20 9.32 19.95 29.46
N LYS A 21 9.66 19.15 28.44
CA LYS A 21 10.37 19.66 27.24
C LYS A 21 9.71 19.33 25.89
N ASP A 22 8.73 18.43 25.83
CA ASP A 22 8.10 18.06 24.54
C ASP A 22 6.85 18.88 24.15
N ASN A 23 6.21 19.60 25.08
CA ASN A 23 4.99 20.38 24.74
C ASN A 23 5.26 21.75 24.08
N SER A 24 6.50 22.27 24.15
CA SER A 24 6.82 23.60 23.62
C SER A 24 7.02 23.61 22.09
N GLN A 25 7.49 22.51 21.49
CA GLN A 25 7.72 22.45 20.04
C GLN A 25 6.42 22.39 19.21
N VAL A 26 5.32 21.89 19.77
CA VAL A 26 4.02 21.81 19.10
C VAL A 26 3.36 23.20 19.02
N ALA A 27 3.46 24.02 20.08
CA ALA A 27 2.93 25.38 20.10
C ALA A 27 3.66 26.32 19.10
N ILE A 28 4.98 26.19 18.99
CA ILE A 28 5.80 27.04 18.10
C ILE A 28 5.58 26.71 16.62
N THR A 29 5.30 25.45 16.29
CA THR A 29 5.03 25.04 14.90
C THR A 29 3.66 25.51 14.39
N ASN A 30 2.65 25.61 15.25
CA ASN A 30 1.30 26.06 14.89
C ASN A 30 1.24 27.57 14.54
N ARG A 31 1.93 28.44 15.30
CA ARG A 31 2.01 29.88 14.97
C ARG A 31 2.74 30.15 13.65
N LYS A 32 3.74 29.33 13.31
CA LYS A 32 4.53 29.49 12.08
C LYS A 32 3.78 29.04 10.82
N LEU A 33 2.71 28.26 10.96
CA LEU A 33 1.84 27.80 9.86
C LEU A 33 0.68 28.76 9.58
N GLN A 34 0.23 29.58 10.54
CA GLN A 34 -0.87 30.55 10.31
C GLN A 34 -0.49 31.70 9.36
N ALA A 35 0.77 32.14 9.36
CA ALA A 35 1.26 33.23 8.51
C ALA A 35 1.31 32.88 7.00
N PRO A 36 1.79 31.70 6.56
CA PRO A 36 1.76 31.33 5.14
C PRO A 36 0.34 31.07 4.61
N ILE A 37 -0.61 30.62 5.44
CA ILE A 37 -2.00 30.38 5.02
C ILE A 37 -2.70 31.67 4.56
N ARG A 38 -2.36 32.82 5.15
CA ARG A 38 -2.95 34.12 4.75
C ARG A 38 -2.42 34.66 3.43
N LYS A 39 -1.21 34.29 3.02
CA LYS A 39 -0.58 34.74 1.76
C LYS A 39 -0.92 33.85 0.55
N LEU A 40 -1.51 32.68 0.78
CA LEU A 40 -1.86 31.70 -0.26
C LEU A 40 -3.36 31.74 -0.62
N ARG A 41 -4.11 32.72 -0.09
CA ARG A 41 -5.56 32.85 -0.29
C ARG A 41 -5.93 33.46 -1.65
N ASP A 42 -5.00 34.14 -2.31
CA ASP A 42 -5.28 34.96 -3.48
C ASP A 42 -5.22 34.18 -4.82
N GLU A 43 -4.92 32.87 -4.80
CA GLU A 43 -4.74 32.05 -6.01
C GLU A 43 -5.54 30.71 -6.01
N ALA A 44 -6.55 30.55 -5.14
CA ALA A 44 -7.29 29.28 -5.03
C ALA A 44 -8.57 29.26 -5.91
N GLU A 45 -8.48 28.66 -7.10
CA GLU A 45 -9.55 28.51 -8.11
C GLU A 45 -10.71 27.54 -7.75
N SER A 46 -10.91 27.12 -6.50
CA SER A 46 -12.12 26.35 -6.16
C SER A 46 -12.63 26.60 -4.74
N ALA A 47 -13.93 26.91 -4.61
CA ALA A 47 -14.65 27.02 -3.34
C ALA A 47 -14.49 25.75 -2.46
N GLU A 48 -14.23 24.61 -3.11
CA GLU A 48 -13.94 23.34 -2.46
C GLU A 48 -12.64 23.35 -1.64
N LEU A 49 -11.62 24.06 -2.12
CA LEU A 49 -10.34 24.17 -1.44
C LEU A 49 -10.46 25.00 -0.16
N GLU A 50 -11.24 26.09 -0.20
CA GLU A 50 -11.50 26.92 0.97
C GLU A 50 -12.23 26.13 2.07
N GLU A 51 -13.18 25.28 1.69
CA GLU A 51 -13.89 24.41 2.63
C GLU A 51 -12.94 23.42 3.31
N VAL A 52 -12.02 22.82 2.55
CA VAL A 52 -11.00 21.89 3.09
C VAL A 52 -10.00 22.62 4.00
N LEU A 53 -9.52 23.80 3.59
CA LEU A 53 -8.57 24.61 4.35
C LEU A 53 -9.16 25.15 5.67
N LYS A 54 -10.48 25.34 5.76
CA LYS A 54 -11.15 25.68 7.02
C LYS A 54 -10.88 24.67 8.13
N TYR A 55 -10.73 23.40 7.77
CA TYR A 55 -10.46 22.28 8.68
C TYR A 55 -9.01 21.80 8.60
N TRP A 56 -8.07 22.69 8.27
CA TRP A 56 -6.64 22.35 8.10
C TRP A 56 -6.04 21.58 9.29
N PHE A 57 -6.48 21.85 10.51
CA PHE A 57 -5.99 21.17 11.72
C PHE A 57 -6.43 19.70 11.83
N LEU A 58 -7.38 19.26 11.00
CA LEU A 58 -7.77 17.85 10.83
C LEU A 58 -6.96 17.15 9.72
N LEU A 59 -6.01 17.83 9.09
CA LEU A 59 -5.13 17.27 8.07
C LEU A 59 -3.69 17.13 8.57
N GLU A 60 -2.99 16.15 8.00
CA GLU A 60 -1.56 16.01 8.22
C GLU A 60 -0.79 17.08 7.45
N LYS A 61 0.37 17.46 7.96
CA LYS A 61 1.22 18.50 7.37
C LYS A 61 1.54 18.20 5.90
N ASP A 62 1.83 16.95 5.57
CA ASP A 62 2.19 16.55 4.21
C ASP A 62 1.01 16.69 3.25
N MET A 63 -0.22 16.38 3.69
CA MET A 63 -1.45 16.58 2.91
C MET A 63 -1.70 18.07 2.63
N LEU A 64 -1.55 18.92 3.66
CA LEU A 64 -1.63 20.37 3.49
C LEU A 64 -0.64 20.88 2.45
N THR A 65 0.62 20.41 2.50
CA THR A 65 1.60 20.80 1.48
C THR A 65 1.27 20.29 0.09
N ALA A 66 0.63 19.13 -0.03
CA ALA A 66 0.19 18.58 -1.31
C ALA A 66 -0.97 19.39 -1.91
N ILE A 67 -1.96 19.75 -1.09
CA ILE A 67 -3.09 20.61 -1.49
C ILE A 67 -2.57 21.96 -1.97
N LEU A 68 -1.65 22.59 -1.22
CA LEU A 68 -1.07 23.89 -1.58
C LEU A 68 -0.22 23.84 -2.85
N LYS A 69 0.29 22.67 -3.23
CA LYS A 69 1.01 22.44 -4.49
C LYS A 69 0.07 22.16 -5.68
N GLY A 70 -1.25 22.26 -5.48
CA GLY A 70 -2.24 22.02 -6.54
C GLY A 70 -2.50 20.55 -6.86
N ASN A 71 -2.27 19.64 -5.90
CA ASN A 71 -2.46 18.22 -6.14
C ASN A 71 -3.96 17.85 -6.08
N LYS A 72 -4.41 16.92 -6.94
CA LYS A 72 -5.82 16.52 -7.10
C LYS A 72 -6.39 15.66 -5.95
N LEU A 73 -5.77 15.70 -4.77
CA LEU A 73 -6.16 14.85 -3.64
C LEU A 73 -7.35 15.39 -2.84
N VAL A 74 -7.84 16.60 -3.18
CA VAL A 74 -8.87 17.36 -2.45
C VAL A 74 -10.08 16.51 -2.04
N GLU A 75 -10.52 15.60 -2.92
CA GLU A 75 -11.65 14.70 -2.63
C GLU A 75 -11.35 13.71 -1.49
N LEU A 76 -10.13 13.18 -1.43
CA LEU A 76 -9.69 12.28 -0.36
C LEU A 76 -9.63 13.04 0.97
N GLU A 77 -9.12 14.27 0.95
CA GLU A 77 -9.06 15.10 2.16
C GLU A 77 -10.45 15.50 2.65
N LYS A 78 -11.40 15.79 1.76
CA LYS A 78 -12.81 16.00 2.13
C LYS A 78 -13.39 14.80 2.88
N VAL A 79 -13.16 13.59 2.36
CA VAL A 79 -13.63 12.34 2.99
C VAL A 79 -13.00 12.16 4.37
N LYS A 80 -11.70 12.46 4.51
CA LYS A 80 -10.97 12.38 5.78
C LYS A 80 -11.50 13.38 6.79
N ILE A 81 -11.70 14.64 6.39
CA ILE A 81 -12.28 15.70 7.23
C ILE A 81 -13.69 15.29 7.67
N GLN A 82 -14.53 14.80 6.75
CA GLN A 82 -15.89 14.37 7.05
C GLN A 82 -15.92 13.21 8.05
N TYR A 83 -14.96 12.30 7.97
CA TYR A 83 -14.84 11.19 8.91
C TYR A 83 -14.39 11.66 10.30
N LEU A 84 -13.36 12.51 10.37
CA LEU A 84 -12.81 13.03 11.62
C LEU A 84 -13.78 14.00 12.31
N SER A 85 -14.53 14.81 11.56
CA SER A 85 -15.50 15.75 12.13
C SER A 85 -16.65 15.06 12.85
N ARG A 86 -17.00 13.83 12.46
CA ARG A 86 -18.06 13.03 13.13
C ARG A 86 -17.66 12.54 14.52
N VAL A 87 -16.37 12.37 14.79
CA VAL A 87 -15.87 11.85 16.08
C VAL A 87 -15.48 12.96 17.05
N VAL A 88 -15.27 14.19 16.57
CA VAL A 88 -14.94 15.36 17.40
C VAL A 88 -16.22 16.03 17.91
N LYS A 89 -16.19 16.52 19.15
CA LYS A 89 -17.31 17.29 19.71
C LYS A 89 -17.49 18.59 18.91
N PRO A 90 -18.73 18.97 18.52
CA PRO A 90 -18.96 20.13 17.65
C PRO A 90 -18.45 21.45 18.25
N LYS A 91 -18.57 21.63 19.57
CA LYS A 91 -18.04 22.81 20.27
C LYS A 91 -16.52 22.99 20.08
N LEU A 92 -15.75 21.92 20.27
CA LEU A 92 -14.29 21.93 20.06
C LEU A 92 -13.94 22.19 18.60
N LEU A 93 -14.77 21.71 17.67
CA LEU A 93 -14.56 21.92 16.24
C LEU A 93 -14.75 23.40 15.86
N GLU A 94 -15.77 24.08 16.40
CA GLU A 94 -16.01 25.51 16.19
C GLU A 94 -14.87 26.38 16.74
N GLU A 95 -14.39 26.06 17.95
CA GLU A 95 -13.24 26.73 18.58
C GLU A 95 -11.94 26.47 17.79
N GLY A 96 -11.76 25.24 17.30
CA GLY A 96 -10.64 24.89 16.42
C GLY A 96 -10.63 25.68 15.11
N VAL A 97 -11.81 25.93 14.52
CA VAL A 97 -11.95 26.78 13.32
C VAL A 97 -11.60 28.25 13.63
N LYS A 98 -11.87 28.74 14.85
CA LYS A 98 -11.42 30.08 15.30
C LYS A 98 -9.91 30.15 15.56
N GLY A 99 -9.25 29.00 15.68
CA GLY A 99 -7.81 28.90 15.96
C GLY A 99 -7.47 28.93 17.44
N GLU A 100 -8.40 28.55 18.33
CA GLU A 100 -8.14 28.46 19.78
C GLU A 100 -7.19 27.30 20.09
N GLU A 101 -6.05 27.63 20.71
CA GLU A 101 -4.93 26.70 20.90
C GLU A 101 -5.27 25.52 21.82
N GLU A 102 -6.07 25.75 22.87
CA GLU A 102 -6.49 24.71 23.81
C GLU A 102 -7.37 23.65 23.14
N SER A 103 -8.30 24.09 22.28
CA SER A 103 -9.21 23.22 21.55
C SER A 103 -8.46 22.40 20.50
N LEU A 104 -7.51 23.02 19.78
CA LEU A 104 -6.62 22.33 18.85
C LEU A 104 -5.76 21.26 19.54
N CYS A 105 -5.14 21.59 20.67
CA CYS A 105 -4.36 20.64 21.47
C CYS A 105 -5.24 19.48 21.94
N SER A 106 -6.45 19.77 22.41
CA SER A 106 -7.40 18.77 22.89
C SER A 106 -7.84 17.80 21.79
N ILE A 107 -8.14 18.31 20.59
CA ILE A 107 -8.49 17.49 19.41
C ILE A 107 -7.31 16.59 19.02
N HIS A 108 -6.10 17.16 18.97
CA HIS A 108 -4.91 16.41 18.57
C HIS A 108 -4.58 15.30 19.57
N ALA A 109 -4.66 15.58 20.88
CA ALA A 109 -4.50 14.59 21.93
C ALA A 109 -5.57 13.49 21.83
N PHE A 110 -6.84 13.86 21.60
CA PHE A 110 -7.92 12.91 21.41
C PHE A 110 -7.67 11.96 20.23
N PHE A 111 -7.22 12.48 19.10
CA PHE A 111 -6.92 11.64 17.94
C PHE A 111 -5.73 10.72 18.15
N LYS A 112 -4.66 11.23 18.78
CA LYS A 112 -3.46 10.45 19.06
C LYS A 112 -3.74 9.31 20.04
N ASN A 113 -4.46 9.59 21.13
CA ASN A 113 -4.73 8.62 22.18
C ASN A 113 -5.70 7.51 21.75
N ASN A 114 -6.60 7.80 20.79
CA ASN A 114 -7.59 6.85 20.30
C ASN A 114 -7.24 6.22 18.95
N GLY A 115 -6.09 6.58 18.35
CA GLY A 115 -5.69 6.10 17.04
C GLY A 115 -6.60 6.53 15.89
N TRP A 116 -7.32 7.65 16.04
CA TRP A 116 -8.23 8.14 14.98
C TRP A 116 -7.49 8.60 13.73
N TRP A 117 -6.28 9.15 13.89
CA TRP A 117 -5.43 9.50 12.75
C TRP A 117 -5.11 8.30 11.88
N GLU A 118 -4.70 7.18 12.50
CA GLU A 118 -4.41 5.94 11.79
C GLU A 118 -5.68 5.41 11.10
N ARG A 119 -6.83 5.43 11.78
CA ARG A 119 -8.11 5.04 11.17
C ARG A 119 -8.51 5.93 10.00
N ALA A 120 -8.29 7.23 10.10
CA ALA A 120 -8.61 8.20 9.06
C ALA A 120 -7.64 8.12 7.87
N SER A 121 -6.37 7.78 8.10
CA SER A 121 -5.42 7.46 7.04
C SER A 121 -5.69 6.08 6.40
N ASN A 122 -6.37 5.18 7.12
CA ASN A 122 -6.94 3.94 6.60
C ASN A 122 -8.31 4.10 5.94
N LEU A 123 -8.92 5.30 5.93
CA LEU A 123 -10.08 5.54 5.07
C LEU A 123 -9.56 5.53 3.63
N ASN A 124 -9.47 4.32 3.08
CA ASN A 124 -8.92 4.07 1.77
C ASN A 124 -9.63 4.93 0.71
N VAL A 125 -8.86 5.55 -0.19
CA VAL A 125 -8.59 5.15 -1.60
C VAL A 125 -9.71 4.40 -2.37
N ARG A 126 -10.62 3.68 -1.69
CA ARG A 126 -11.89 3.15 -2.22
C ARG A 126 -12.76 4.22 -2.89
N SER A 127 -12.70 5.47 -2.44
CA SER A 127 -13.43 6.58 -3.08
C SER A 127 -12.79 7.04 -4.38
N LEU A 128 -11.51 6.71 -4.64
CA LEU A 128 -10.84 7.10 -5.89
C LEU A 128 -11.36 6.33 -7.11
N GLY A 129 -12.37 5.47 -6.94
CA GLY A 129 -13.10 4.88 -8.05
C GLY A 129 -12.23 4.05 -8.99
N ILE A 130 -11.09 3.54 -8.49
CA ILE A 130 -10.13 2.79 -9.31
C ILE A 130 -10.81 1.53 -9.81
N SER A 131 -11.24 1.60 -11.06
CA SER A 131 -11.93 0.54 -11.76
C SER A 131 -10.92 -0.56 -12.04
N MET A 132 -11.11 -1.73 -11.41
CA MET A 132 -10.34 -2.95 -11.71
C MET A 132 -10.76 -3.60 -13.04
N VAL A 133 -11.71 -2.99 -13.76
CA VAL A 133 -12.26 -3.50 -15.02
C VAL A 133 -11.23 -3.66 -16.14
N PRO A 134 -10.26 -2.75 -16.35
CA PRO A 134 -9.24 -2.91 -17.37
C PRO A 134 -8.30 -4.09 -17.09
N TYR A 135 -8.22 -4.56 -15.85
CA TYR A 135 -7.22 -5.53 -15.38
C TYR A 135 -7.80 -6.94 -15.19
N ARG A 136 -8.99 -7.21 -15.73
CA ARG A 136 -9.70 -8.47 -15.53
C ARG A 136 -8.92 -9.69 -16.01
N ASP A 137 -8.11 -9.52 -17.05
CA ASP A 137 -7.36 -10.64 -17.65
C ASP A 137 -6.11 -11.02 -16.83
N LEU A 138 -5.60 -10.10 -15.99
CA LEU A 138 -4.49 -10.37 -15.08
C LEU A 138 -4.92 -10.86 -13.70
N VAL A 139 -6.20 -10.73 -13.37
CA VAL A 139 -6.73 -11.07 -12.04
C VAL A 139 -7.61 -12.30 -12.14
N HIS A 140 -7.38 -13.25 -11.25
CA HIS A 140 -8.14 -14.49 -11.23
C HIS A 140 -9.64 -14.21 -10.98
N PRO A 141 -10.58 -14.88 -11.68
CA PRO A 141 -12.02 -14.60 -11.58
C PRO A 141 -12.59 -14.66 -10.16
N ASN A 142 -12.06 -15.56 -9.31
CA ASN A 142 -12.48 -15.64 -7.91
C ASN A 142 -12.10 -14.41 -7.08
N VAL A 143 -10.94 -13.80 -7.39
CA VAL A 143 -10.50 -12.57 -6.72
C VAL A 143 -11.37 -11.40 -7.17
N LEU A 144 -11.69 -11.31 -8.47
CA LEU A 144 -12.65 -10.34 -8.99
C LEU A 144 -14.01 -10.44 -8.30
N LYS A 145 -14.56 -11.66 -8.11
CA LYS A 145 -15.82 -11.85 -7.37
C LYS A 145 -15.73 -11.37 -5.92
N SER A 146 -14.60 -11.56 -5.25
CA SER A 146 -14.41 -11.11 -3.88
C SER A 146 -14.12 -9.61 -3.76
N ILE A 147 -13.57 -8.97 -4.80
CA ILE A 147 -13.47 -7.50 -4.89
C ILE A 147 -14.86 -6.87 -4.86
N HIS A 148 -15.85 -7.46 -5.55
CA HIS A 148 -17.25 -6.98 -5.50
C HIS A 148 -17.85 -7.05 -4.09
N LYS A 149 -17.40 -8.00 -3.26
CA LYS A 149 -17.77 -8.10 -1.84
C LYS A 149 -17.08 -7.07 -0.95
N LYS A 150 -16.25 -6.19 -1.55
CA LYS A 150 -15.50 -5.15 -0.85
C LYS A 150 -14.63 -5.75 0.26
N ASP A 151 -13.94 -6.84 -0.03
CA ASP A 151 -12.91 -7.37 0.86
C ASP A 151 -11.55 -6.76 0.51
N ASN A 152 -10.86 -6.23 1.53
CA ASN A 152 -9.57 -5.58 1.34
C ASN A 152 -8.48 -6.59 0.97
N GLU A 153 -8.54 -7.81 1.52
CA GLU A 153 -7.55 -8.84 1.19
C GLU A 153 -7.67 -9.28 -0.27
N SER A 154 -8.90 -9.32 -0.78
CA SER A 154 -9.17 -9.58 -2.20
C SER A 154 -8.64 -8.47 -3.11
N PHE A 155 -8.74 -7.20 -2.71
CA PHE A 155 -8.15 -6.09 -3.46
C PHE A 155 -6.62 -6.14 -3.45
N ARG A 156 -6.02 -6.45 -2.29
CA ARG A 156 -4.58 -6.69 -2.16
C ARG A 156 -4.12 -7.83 -3.07
N MET A 157 -4.85 -8.94 -3.07
CA MET A 157 -4.54 -10.09 -3.91
C MET A 157 -4.67 -9.78 -5.40
N ALA A 158 -5.64 -8.96 -5.79
CA ALA A 158 -5.76 -8.48 -7.17
C ALA A 158 -4.55 -7.64 -7.59
N LEU A 159 -4.12 -6.70 -6.74
CA LEU A 159 -2.91 -5.90 -7.00
C LEU A 159 -1.65 -6.75 -7.09
N ASN A 160 -1.51 -7.78 -6.24
CA ASN A 160 -0.41 -8.74 -6.36
C ASN A 160 -0.43 -9.44 -7.72
N GLN A 161 -1.59 -9.92 -8.15
CA GLN A 161 -1.75 -10.63 -9.41
C GLN A 161 -1.46 -9.71 -10.60
N ILE A 162 -1.90 -8.46 -10.57
CA ILE A 162 -1.56 -7.44 -11.57
C ILE A 162 -0.04 -7.20 -11.55
N HIS A 163 0.58 -7.01 -10.39
CA HIS A 163 2.01 -6.79 -10.27
C HIS A 163 2.83 -7.93 -10.90
N TYR A 164 2.58 -9.18 -10.49
CA TYR A 164 3.31 -10.33 -11.01
C TYR A 164 2.94 -10.63 -12.46
N GLY A 165 1.69 -10.42 -12.87
CA GLY A 165 1.21 -10.56 -14.24
C GLY A 165 1.92 -9.58 -15.18
N SER A 166 2.02 -8.31 -14.80
CA SER A 166 2.73 -7.28 -15.57
C SER A 166 4.22 -7.55 -15.67
N LEU A 167 4.86 -8.03 -14.60
CA LEU A 167 6.28 -8.44 -14.65
C LEU A 167 6.50 -9.64 -15.56
N LYS A 168 5.58 -10.61 -15.54
CA LYS A 168 5.63 -11.76 -16.44
C LYS A 168 5.46 -11.30 -17.89
N ALA A 169 4.48 -10.46 -18.18
CA ALA A 169 4.27 -9.86 -19.50
C ALA A 169 5.53 -9.13 -19.98
N SER A 170 6.18 -8.31 -19.13
CA SER A 170 7.45 -7.63 -19.52
C SER A 170 8.57 -8.61 -19.90
N ARG A 171 8.68 -9.74 -19.19
CA ARG A 171 9.67 -10.78 -19.51
C ARG A 171 9.31 -11.50 -20.81
N ASP A 172 8.05 -11.84 -20.99
CA ASP A 172 7.54 -12.48 -22.20
C ASP A 172 7.76 -11.55 -23.41
N LEU A 173 7.53 -10.24 -23.26
CA LEU A 173 7.85 -9.22 -24.26
C LEU A 173 9.34 -9.18 -24.61
N THR A 174 10.21 -9.31 -23.61
CA THR A 174 11.66 -9.32 -23.83
C THR A 174 12.09 -10.54 -24.62
N ASN A 175 11.54 -11.72 -24.29
CA ASN A 175 11.77 -12.94 -25.05
C ASN A 175 11.24 -12.83 -26.48
N LEU A 176 10.03 -12.31 -26.64
CA LEU A 176 9.39 -12.07 -27.93
C LEU A 176 10.21 -11.12 -28.81
N ARG A 177 10.76 -10.06 -28.20
CA ARG A 177 11.64 -9.11 -28.88
C ARG A 177 12.95 -9.78 -29.33
N ASN A 178 13.51 -10.66 -28.52
CA ASN A 178 14.72 -11.41 -28.87
C ASN A 178 14.45 -12.38 -30.04
N GLU A 179 13.34 -13.11 -30.00
CA GLU A 179 12.88 -13.97 -31.10
C GLU A 179 12.64 -13.17 -32.39
N PHE A 180 12.01 -11.99 -32.26
CA PHE A 180 11.81 -11.07 -33.36
C PHE A 180 13.12 -10.60 -33.98
N THR A 181 14.11 -10.22 -33.16
CA THR A 181 15.44 -9.83 -33.66
C THR A 181 16.18 -10.98 -34.33
N ALA A 182 16.06 -12.21 -33.81
CA ALA A 182 16.64 -13.40 -34.43
C ALA A 182 16.00 -13.71 -35.79
N THR A 183 14.69 -13.53 -35.90
CA THR A 183 13.93 -13.70 -37.16
C THR A 183 14.32 -12.64 -38.20
N ILE A 184 14.55 -11.39 -37.79
CA ILE A 184 15.04 -10.35 -38.71
C ILE A 184 16.47 -10.63 -39.15
N ALA A 185 17.32 -11.12 -38.25
CA ALA A 185 18.70 -11.49 -38.59
C ALA A 185 18.73 -12.65 -39.60
N SER A 186 17.90 -13.69 -39.41
CA SER A 186 17.79 -14.81 -40.35
C SER A 186 17.28 -14.39 -41.74
N LEU A 187 16.34 -13.44 -41.79
CA LEU A 187 15.85 -12.82 -43.04
C LEU A 187 16.94 -12.02 -43.77
N LYS A 188 17.92 -11.45 -43.05
CA LYS A 188 19.03 -10.69 -43.64
C LYS A 188 20.17 -11.59 -44.13
N GLU A 189 20.39 -12.74 -43.47
CA GLU A 189 21.51 -13.64 -43.76
C GLU A 189 21.24 -14.69 -44.85
N GLY A 190 19.99 -14.89 -45.27
CA GLY A 190 19.67 -15.89 -46.30
C GLY A 190 18.48 -15.54 -47.17
N ALA A 191 18.71 -15.47 -48.49
CA ALA A 191 17.68 -15.41 -49.50
C ALA A 191 16.82 -16.69 -49.46
N LYS A 192 15.69 -16.63 -48.77
CA LYS A 192 14.64 -17.66 -48.83
C LYS A 192 13.68 -17.36 -49.97
N ASN A 193 12.95 -18.39 -50.41
CA ASN A 193 11.90 -18.28 -51.43
C ASN A 193 10.88 -17.21 -51.04
N ASN A 194 10.23 -16.58 -52.03
CA ASN A 194 9.27 -15.49 -51.79
C ASN A 194 8.12 -15.87 -50.83
N GLU A 195 7.70 -17.13 -50.82
CA GLU A 195 6.65 -17.63 -49.92
C GLU A 195 7.09 -17.64 -48.45
N ASP A 196 8.34 -18.02 -48.16
CA ASP A 196 8.90 -18.02 -46.81
C ASP A 196 9.03 -16.59 -46.27
N ILE A 197 9.41 -15.63 -47.13
CA ILE A 197 9.51 -14.21 -46.77
C ILE A 197 8.13 -13.65 -46.39
N ILE A 198 7.07 -14.03 -47.11
CA ILE A 198 5.70 -13.58 -46.82
C ILE A 198 5.23 -14.14 -45.48
N ALA A 199 5.47 -15.44 -45.23
CA ALA A 199 5.11 -16.09 -43.97
C ALA A 199 5.87 -15.49 -42.77
N GLU A 200 7.16 -15.18 -42.94
CA GLU A 200 8.02 -14.61 -41.89
C GLU A 200 7.66 -13.14 -41.61
N LYS A 201 7.30 -12.35 -42.65
CA LYS A 201 6.73 -11.01 -42.48
C LYS A 201 5.39 -11.00 -41.74
N ALA A 202 4.49 -11.94 -42.03
CA ALA A 202 3.21 -12.06 -41.33
C ALA A 202 3.41 -12.36 -39.83
N LYS A 203 4.38 -13.22 -39.50
CA LYS A 203 4.78 -13.48 -38.10
C LYS A 203 5.30 -12.21 -37.42
N ILE A 204 6.19 -11.47 -38.08
CA ILE A 204 6.73 -10.18 -37.60
C ILE A 204 5.60 -9.19 -37.26
N THR A 205 4.62 -9.02 -38.14
CA THR A 205 3.49 -8.11 -37.90
C THR A 205 2.63 -8.58 -36.72
N SER A 206 2.37 -9.88 -36.59
CA SER A 206 1.62 -10.43 -35.46
C SER A 206 2.34 -10.22 -34.11
N PHE A 207 3.67 -10.38 -34.09
CA PHE A 207 4.49 -10.12 -32.92
C PHE A 207 4.49 -8.65 -32.53
N GLN A 208 4.59 -7.74 -33.50
CA GLN A 208 4.53 -6.30 -33.22
C GLN A 208 3.22 -5.87 -32.58
N HIS A 209 2.09 -6.39 -33.05
CA HIS A 209 0.78 -6.06 -32.48
C HIS A 209 0.68 -6.53 -31.02
N LYS A 210 1.10 -7.77 -30.75
CA LYS A 210 1.10 -8.33 -29.39
C LYS A 210 2.02 -7.54 -28.44
N ILE A 211 3.18 -7.09 -28.93
CA ILE A 211 4.10 -6.26 -28.14
C ILE A 211 3.49 -4.92 -27.76
N GLN A 212 2.73 -4.34 -28.69
CA GLN A 212 2.10 -3.04 -28.51
C GLN A 212 0.96 -3.13 -27.50
N ASP A 213 0.09 -4.13 -27.61
CA ASP A 213 -1.05 -4.33 -26.70
C ASP A 213 -0.61 -4.48 -25.24
N GLU A 214 0.40 -5.31 -24.97
CA GLU A 214 0.90 -5.52 -23.60
C GLU A 214 1.59 -4.27 -23.03
N ARG A 215 2.22 -3.44 -23.88
CA ARG A 215 2.84 -2.18 -23.46
C ARG A 215 1.80 -1.11 -23.12
N ASP A 216 0.77 -0.99 -23.94
CA ASP A 216 -0.28 0.01 -23.74
C ASP A 216 -1.03 -0.28 -22.43
N PHE A 217 -1.26 -1.56 -22.12
CA PHE A 217 -1.81 -1.98 -20.84
C PHE A 217 -0.98 -1.52 -19.63
N VAL A 218 0.34 -1.75 -19.65
CA VAL A 218 1.22 -1.36 -18.53
C VAL A 218 1.28 0.16 -18.41
N ARG A 219 1.31 0.89 -19.53
CA ARG A 219 1.29 2.35 -19.56
C ARG A 219 0.01 2.90 -18.93
N ASP A 220 -1.16 2.36 -19.28
CA ASP A 220 -2.44 2.81 -18.74
C ASP A 220 -2.55 2.56 -17.23
N PHE A 221 -2.03 1.41 -16.77
CA PHE A 221 -1.89 1.13 -15.34
C PHE A 221 -1.00 2.16 -14.65
N LEU A 222 0.20 2.41 -15.16
CA LEU A 222 1.11 3.39 -14.57
C LEU A 222 0.54 4.81 -14.58
N GLU A 223 -0.20 5.20 -15.63
CA GLU A 223 -0.84 6.52 -15.71
C GLU A 223 -1.90 6.69 -14.62
N THR A 224 -2.71 5.66 -14.40
CA THR A 224 -3.74 5.66 -13.35
C THR A 224 -3.14 5.87 -11.96
N PHE A 225 -1.95 5.32 -11.72
CA PHE A 225 -1.24 5.42 -10.43
C PHE A 225 -0.08 6.40 -10.43
N LYS A 226 0.02 7.28 -11.44
CA LYS A 226 1.13 8.22 -11.59
C LYS A 226 1.36 9.09 -10.36
N HIS A 227 0.27 9.46 -9.66
CA HIS A 227 0.31 10.24 -8.42
C HIS A 227 0.99 9.52 -7.24
N LEU A 228 1.11 8.19 -7.28
CA LEU A 228 1.79 7.40 -6.25
C LEU A 228 3.29 7.22 -6.52
N ILE A 229 3.73 7.42 -7.76
CA ILE A 229 5.09 7.15 -8.23
C ILE A 229 5.87 8.47 -8.32
N GLU A 230 7.17 8.42 -8.02
CA GLU A 230 8.05 9.57 -8.26
C GLU A 230 8.22 9.82 -9.76
N LEU A 231 8.24 11.09 -10.18
CA LEU A 231 8.22 11.46 -11.61
C LEU A 231 9.35 10.79 -12.42
N GLY A 232 10.58 10.76 -11.89
CA GLY A 232 11.71 10.12 -12.55
C GLY A 232 11.54 8.61 -12.72
N VAL A 233 11.02 7.93 -11.70
CA VAL A 233 10.75 6.49 -11.75
C VAL A 233 9.64 6.18 -12.76
N TYR A 234 8.61 7.02 -12.82
CA TYR A 234 7.54 6.91 -13.80
C TYR A 234 8.06 7.10 -15.24
N GLU A 235 8.86 8.15 -15.49
CA GLU A 235 9.42 8.40 -16.82
C GLU A 235 10.29 7.23 -17.32
N ASP A 236 11.11 6.66 -16.44
CA ASP A 236 11.95 5.51 -16.77
C ASP A 236 11.14 4.22 -16.95
N ALA A 237 10.05 4.05 -16.19
CA ALA A 237 9.14 2.92 -16.34
C ALA A 237 8.40 2.97 -17.70
N ILE A 238 7.96 4.15 -18.15
CA ILE A 238 7.32 4.35 -19.47
C ILE A 238 8.29 4.07 -20.62
N LYS A 239 9.59 4.27 -20.43
CA LYS A 239 10.65 3.89 -21.38
C LYS A 239 10.95 2.39 -21.40
N VAL A 240 10.19 1.58 -20.65
CA VAL A 240 10.32 0.11 -20.56
C VAL A 240 11.66 -0.31 -19.96
N ASN A 241 12.14 0.44 -18.97
CA ASN A 241 13.23 -0.04 -18.13
C ASN A 241 12.65 -0.99 -17.08
N ASP A 242 12.89 -2.30 -17.20
CA ASP A 242 12.35 -3.32 -16.30
C ASP A 242 12.62 -3.03 -14.81
N LYS A 243 13.77 -2.43 -14.49
CA LYS A 243 14.11 -2.05 -13.11
C LYS A 243 13.20 -0.94 -12.60
N ALA A 244 12.99 0.09 -13.41
CA ALA A 244 12.10 1.20 -13.07
C ALA A 244 10.63 0.77 -13.05
N LEU A 245 10.22 -0.11 -13.98
CA LEU A 245 8.90 -0.70 -13.98
C LEU A 245 8.64 -1.53 -12.71
N SER A 246 9.56 -2.42 -12.36
CA SER A 246 9.48 -3.21 -11.12
C SER A 246 9.42 -2.32 -9.87
N LEU A 247 10.24 -1.25 -9.83
CA LEU A 247 10.23 -0.27 -8.76
C LEU A 247 8.89 0.48 -8.68
N ALA A 248 8.39 0.99 -9.81
CA ALA A 248 7.11 1.68 -9.90
C ALA A 248 5.96 0.79 -9.42
N LEU A 249 5.88 -0.45 -9.92
CA LEU A 249 4.86 -1.40 -9.53
C LEU A 249 5.00 -1.80 -8.05
N GLY A 250 6.22 -1.88 -7.51
CA GLY A 250 6.48 -2.10 -6.10
C GLY A 250 6.04 -0.94 -5.21
N ILE A 251 6.25 0.31 -5.65
CA ILE A 251 5.77 1.51 -4.96
C ILE A 251 4.24 1.55 -4.96
N ILE A 252 3.60 1.29 -6.11
CA ILE A 252 2.14 1.19 -6.22
C ILE A 252 1.64 0.14 -5.25
N HIS A 253 2.21 -1.06 -5.30
CA HIS A 253 1.87 -2.17 -4.43
C HIS A 253 2.02 -1.80 -2.96
N GLN A 254 3.15 -1.27 -2.52
CA GLN A 254 3.37 -0.88 -1.13
C GLN A 254 2.37 0.20 -0.69
N LYS A 255 2.20 1.26 -1.48
CA LYS A 255 1.29 2.38 -1.14
C LYS A 255 -0.18 1.97 -1.17
N THR A 256 -0.53 0.91 -1.89
CA THR A 256 -1.90 0.36 -1.94
C THR A 256 -2.14 -0.78 -0.96
N LEU A 257 -1.09 -1.51 -0.55
CA LEU A 257 -1.16 -2.67 0.35
C LEU A 257 -0.95 -2.32 1.81
N VAL A 258 -0.16 -1.29 2.14
CA VAL A 258 0.13 -0.93 3.54
C VAL A 258 -1.22 -0.69 4.22
N PRO A 259 -1.66 -1.62 5.11
CA PRO A 259 -2.68 -1.26 6.06
C PRO A 259 -1.96 -0.27 6.96
N SER A 260 -2.40 0.98 7.01
CA SER A 260 -1.84 1.96 7.94
C SER A 260 -2.27 1.60 9.37
N GLY A 261 -1.91 0.43 9.88
CA GLY A 261 -2.38 -0.08 11.17
C GLY A 261 -1.96 -1.52 11.45
N SER A 262 -0.70 -1.73 11.85
CA SER A 262 -0.32 -2.84 12.71
C SER A 262 0.01 -2.35 14.11
N TYR A 263 -0.95 -1.70 14.78
CA TYR A 263 -0.98 -1.60 16.23
C TYR A 263 -2.40 -1.95 16.71
N ARG A 264 -2.61 -3.25 16.94
CA ARG A 264 -3.76 -3.76 17.71
C ARG A 264 -3.34 -3.75 19.18
N GLY A 265 -3.87 -2.79 19.94
CA GLY A 265 -4.04 -2.95 21.39
C GLY A 265 -5.28 -3.81 21.65
N ASP A 266 -5.05 -4.94 22.31
CA ASP A 266 -5.94 -5.66 23.24
C ASP A 266 -7.31 -6.18 22.76
N ILE A 267 -7.28 -7.23 21.94
CA ILE A 267 -8.20 -8.37 22.08
C ILE A 267 -7.39 -9.65 21.76
N PRO A 268 -7.26 -10.64 22.66
CA PRO A 268 -6.48 -11.85 22.42
C PRO A 268 -7.24 -12.80 21.49
N SER A 269 -7.21 -12.52 20.19
CA SER A 269 -7.59 -13.49 19.17
C SER A 269 -6.39 -14.39 18.93
N LYS A 270 -6.39 -15.58 19.54
CA LYS A 270 -5.48 -16.66 19.18
C LYS A 270 -5.54 -16.87 17.65
N THR A 271 -4.37 -16.95 17.03
CA THR A 271 -4.10 -17.44 15.67
C THR A 271 -4.30 -16.49 14.47
N THR A 272 -3.41 -15.51 14.29
CA THR A 272 -2.95 -15.15 12.94
C THR A 272 -1.48 -14.77 13.01
N LYS A 273 -0.59 -15.72 12.71
CA LYS A 273 0.84 -15.44 12.50
C LYS A 273 1.01 -14.82 11.10
N SER A 274 1.77 -13.73 11.01
CA SER A 274 2.17 -13.12 9.75
C SER A 274 2.86 -14.14 8.83
N TYR A 275 2.59 -14.10 7.52
CA TYR A 275 3.20 -15.00 6.53
C TYR A 275 4.73 -15.04 6.61
N LYS A 276 5.37 -13.89 6.91
CA LYS A 276 6.81 -13.79 7.12
C LYS A 276 7.29 -14.55 8.37
N SER A 277 6.49 -14.62 9.44
CA SER A 277 6.86 -15.36 10.65
C SER A 277 6.60 -16.86 10.55
N VAL A 278 5.71 -17.30 9.66
CA VAL A 278 5.50 -18.72 9.31
C VAL A 278 6.64 -19.25 8.45
N LEU A 279 7.16 -18.44 7.51
CA LEU A 279 8.31 -18.82 6.67
C LEU A 279 9.64 -18.83 7.43
N LEU A 280 9.79 -18.00 8.46
CA LEU A 280 11.01 -17.88 9.25
C LEU A 280 11.01 -18.76 10.52
N SER A 281 9.88 -19.35 10.90
CA SER A 281 9.86 -20.31 12.00
C SER A 281 10.44 -21.65 11.52
N LYS A 282 11.53 -22.08 12.15
CA LYS A 282 12.09 -23.43 11.95
C LYS A 282 10.98 -24.47 12.19
N PRO A 283 10.86 -25.53 11.36
CA PRO A 283 9.84 -26.54 11.54
C PRO A 283 10.00 -27.14 12.93
N THR A 284 9.04 -26.84 13.82
CA THR A 284 9.00 -27.40 15.16
C THR A 284 8.47 -28.81 15.03
N THR A 285 9.33 -29.76 15.42
CA THR A 285 9.15 -31.20 15.60
C THR A 285 7.74 -31.73 15.34
N ALA A 286 7.64 -32.65 14.37
CA ALA A 286 6.40 -33.33 14.00
C ALA A 286 5.66 -33.91 15.23
N PRO A 287 4.34 -33.71 15.34
CA PRO A 287 3.56 -34.33 16.41
C PRO A 287 3.41 -35.85 16.16
N PRO A 288 3.25 -36.65 17.24
CA PRO A 288 3.18 -38.10 17.14
C PRO A 288 1.88 -38.53 16.45
N LEU A 289 2.01 -39.52 15.56
CA LEU A 289 0.91 -40.27 14.96
C LEU A 289 0.00 -40.82 16.06
N GLN A 290 -1.28 -40.43 16.04
CA GLN A 290 -2.34 -41.17 16.74
C GLN A 290 -3.16 -41.99 15.75
N PRO A 291 -3.57 -43.22 16.15
CA PRO A 291 -4.23 -44.18 15.27
C PRO A 291 -5.76 -44.02 15.26
N ASN A 292 -6.34 -44.59 14.21
CA ASN A 292 -7.73 -45.06 14.06
C ASN A 292 -8.84 -44.02 13.83
N HIS A 293 -9.26 -43.91 12.57
CA HIS A 293 -10.69 -44.08 12.23
C HIS A 293 -10.85 -44.74 10.85
N LYS A 294 -11.95 -45.50 10.74
CA LYS A 294 -12.17 -46.67 9.90
C LYS A 294 -12.42 -46.38 8.41
N VAL A 295 -11.78 -47.22 7.59
CA VAL A 295 -12.27 -47.92 6.38
C VAL A 295 -13.36 -47.22 5.57
N GLY A 296 -12.93 -46.55 4.51
CA GLY A 296 -13.68 -46.32 3.28
C GLY A 296 -12.76 -46.66 2.11
N GLU A 297 -13.14 -47.68 1.34
CA GLU A 297 -12.39 -48.32 0.27
C GLU A 297 -11.99 -47.30 -0.83
N VAL A 298 -10.68 -47.02 -0.97
CA VAL A 298 -10.13 -46.17 -2.03
C VAL A 298 -9.36 -47.06 -3.01
N LYS A 299 -9.77 -47.00 -4.29
CA LYS A 299 -9.10 -47.66 -5.41
C LYS A 299 -7.63 -47.24 -5.47
N GLU A 300 -6.77 -48.25 -5.50
CA GLU A 300 -5.32 -48.19 -5.56
C GLU A 300 -4.85 -47.51 -6.86
N MET A 301 -4.56 -46.20 -6.79
CA MET A 301 -3.77 -45.53 -7.82
C MET A 301 -2.29 -45.68 -7.45
N LYS A 302 -1.58 -46.50 -8.24
CA LYS A 302 -0.14 -46.72 -8.14
C LYS A 302 0.62 -45.40 -8.28
N SER A 303 1.05 -44.83 -7.17
CA SER A 303 1.97 -43.69 -7.14
C SER A 303 3.37 -44.18 -7.54
N LYS A 304 3.86 -43.69 -8.69
CA LYS A 304 5.20 -43.96 -9.22
C LYS A 304 6.21 -43.11 -8.45
N THR A 305 6.78 -43.69 -7.40
CA THR A 305 7.83 -43.04 -6.59
C THR A 305 9.15 -43.08 -7.35
N MET A 306 9.65 -41.92 -7.79
CA MET A 306 11.02 -41.77 -8.30
C MET A 306 11.98 -41.54 -7.13
N PHE A 307 12.98 -42.40 -6.99
CA PHE A 307 14.11 -42.17 -6.09
C PHE A 307 15.23 -41.49 -6.87
N LEU A 308 15.64 -40.28 -6.43
CA LEU A 308 16.87 -39.65 -6.87
C LEU A 308 18.03 -40.22 -6.05
N THR A 309 18.84 -41.07 -6.68
CA THR A 309 20.12 -41.52 -6.13
C THR A 309 21.18 -40.45 -6.34
N GLY A 310 21.92 -40.12 -5.28
CA GLY A 310 22.87 -39.01 -5.19
C GLY A 310 24.12 -39.14 -6.05
N PHE A 311 24.78 -37.99 -6.22
CA PHE A 311 26.04 -37.82 -6.95
C PHE A 311 27.20 -38.47 -6.19
N ARG A 312 28.08 -39.18 -6.92
CA ARG A 312 29.40 -39.56 -6.43
C ARG A 312 30.32 -38.34 -6.53
N GLU A 313 31.03 -38.05 -5.46
CA GLU A 313 32.21 -37.19 -5.49
C GLU A 313 33.39 -38.07 -5.90
N ASP A 314 33.91 -37.84 -7.11
CA ASP A 314 35.16 -38.44 -7.55
C ASP A 314 36.32 -37.57 -7.05
N THR A 315 37.13 -38.15 -6.17
CA THR A 315 38.48 -37.69 -5.79
C THR A 315 39.51 -38.05 -6.84
#